data_AF-A0A355BFG2-F1
#
_entry.id   AF-A0A355BFG2-F1
#
_cell.length_a   1.000
_cell.length_b   1.000
_cell.length_c   1.000
_cell.angle_alpha   90.00
_cell.angle_beta   90.00
_cell.angle_gamma   90.00
#
_symmetry.space_group_name_H-M   'P 1'
#
loop_
_entity.id
_entity.type
_entity.pdbx_description
1 polymer ?
#
loop_
_entity_poly.entity_id
_entity_poly.type
_entity_poly.pdbx_seq_one_letter_code
_entity_poly.pdbx_strand_id
1 'polypeptide(L)' 'MINSTLRSELLAQVDKRADELIQLAAHLIQIPSENPPGNSRTIADAISAYLVRQGITSEKLVAPG' A
#
# COMPACT_ATOMS: atom_id res chain seq x y z
N MET A 1 -18.89 -15.72 12.08
CA MET A 1 -17.84 -15.66 13.13
C MET A 1 -16.53 -16.00 12.44
N ILE A 2 -15.54 -15.10 12.44
CA ILE A 2 -14.23 -15.38 11.82
C ILE A 2 -13.56 -16.50 12.61
N ASN A 3 -13.01 -17.49 11.92
CA ASN A 3 -12.28 -18.61 12.54
C ASN A 3 -11.11 -18.05 13.39
N SER A 4 -11.10 -18.36 14.70
CA SER A 4 -10.13 -17.81 15.66
C SER A 4 -8.69 -18.23 15.35
N THR A 5 -8.49 -19.46 14.88
CA THR A 5 -7.18 -19.96 14.45
C THR A 5 -6.68 -19.20 13.24
N LEU A 6 -7.52 -19.05 12.21
CA LEU A 6 -7.18 -18.28 11.01
C LEU A 6 -6.83 -16.83 11.34
N ARG A 7 -7.57 -16.20 12.27
CA ARG A 7 -7.27 -14.84 12.74
C ARG A 7 -5.88 -14.76 13.37
N SER A 8 -5.54 -15.69 14.26
CA SER A 8 -4.24 -15.73 14.92
C SER A 8 -3.10 -15.98 13.93
N GLU A 9 -3.30 -16.86 12.95
CA GLU A 9 -2.32 -17.12 11.90
C GLU A 9 -2.08 -15.88 11.02
N LEU A 10 -3.15 -15.18 10.63
CA LEU A 10 -3.04 -13.93 9.87
C LEU A 10 -2.26 -12.87 10.64
N LEU A 11 -2.56 -12.68 11.93
CA LEU A 11 -1.84 -11.72 12.77
C LEU A 11 -0.36 -12.10 12.90
N ALA A 12 -0.03 -13.39 13.10
CA ALA A 12 1.36 -13.84 13.16
C ALA A 12 2.10 -13.61 11.83
N GLN A 13 1.43 -13.65 10.68
CA GLN A 13 2.04 -13.33 9.38
C GLN A 13 2.29 -11.83 9.20
N VAL A 14 1.46 -10.97 9.81
CA VAL A 14 1.67 -9.51 9.86
C VAL A 14 2.88 -9.21 10.74
N ASP A 15 2.95 -9.79 11.94
CA ASP A 15 4.06 -9.58 12.88
C ASP A 15 5.41 -10.00 12.26
N LYS A 16 5.44 -11.15 11.58
CA LYS A 16 6.64 -11.63 10.86
C LYS A 16 7.13 -10.71 9.75
N ARG A 17 6.27 -9.83 9.22
CA ARG A 17 6.56 -8.89 8.14
C ARG A 17 6.55 -7.43 8.60
N ALA A 18 6.62 -7.18 9.91
CA ALA A 18 6.59 -5.84 10.46
C ALA A 18 7.66 -4.91 9.83
N ASP A 19 8.87 -5.43 9.60
CA ASP A 19 9.94 -4.67 8.95
C ASP A 19 9.62 -4.29 7.51
N GLU A 20 8.97 -5.17 6.73
CA GLU A 20 8.52 -4.86 5.37
C GLU A 20 7.50 -3.72 5.36
N LEU A 21 6.59 -3.72 6.33
CA LEU A 21 5.58 -2.66 6.50
C LEU A 21 6.23 -1.32 6.89
N ILE A 22 7.22 -1.36 7.78
CA ILE A 22 7.99 -0.16 8.18
C ILE A 22 8.75 0.41 6.97
N GLN A 23 9.42 -0.44 6.18
CA GLN A 23 10.15 0.01 4.99
C GLN A 23 9.22 0.58 3.93
N LEU A 24 8.06 -0.04 3.71
CA LEU A 24 7.05 0.49 2.80
C LEU A 24 6.55 1.86 3.28
N ALA A 25 6.21 2.00 4.57
CA ALA A 25 5.76 3.27 5.12
C ALA A 25 6.83 4.36 5.02
N ALA A 26 8.09 4.05 5.34
CA ALA A 26 9.21 4.96 5.21
C ALA A 26 9.40 5.43 3.76
N HIS A 27 9.33 4.51 2.79
CA HIS A 27 9.42 4.84 1.38
C HIS A 27 8.28 5.76 0.92
N LEU A 28 7.04 5.48 1.33
CA LEU A 28 5.88 6.29 0.95
C LEU A 28 5.95 7.71 1.53
N ILE A 29 6.40 7.87 2.77
CA ILE A 29 6.53 9.19 3.43
C ILE A 29 7.61 10.06 2.76
N GLN A 30 8.65 9.44 2.19
CA GLN A 30 9.71 10.17 1.48
C GLN A 30 9.26 10.74 0.13
N ILE A 31 8.15 10.24 -0.44
CA ILE A 31 7.65 10.71 -1.71
C ILE A 31 6.88 12.02 -1.47
N PRO A 32 7.33 13.15 -2.02
CA PRO A 32 6.59 14.39 -1.91
C PRO A 32 5.25 14.22 -2.63
N SER A 33 4.17 14.37 -1.88
CA SER A 33 2.81 14.37 -2.42
C SER A 33 2.03 15.48 -1.76
N GLU A 34 1.46 16.35 -2.57
CA GLU A 34 0.37 17.18 -2.09
C GLU A 34 -0.87 16.29 -2.03
N ASN A 35 -1.57 16.29 -0.90
CA ASN A 35 -2.86 15.63 -0.80
C ASN A 35 -3.83 16.32 -1.78
N PRO A 36 -4.74 15.61 -2.48
CA PRO A 36 -5.71 16.25 -3.36
C PRO A 36 -6.42 17.41 -2.62
N PRO A 37 -6.52 18.62 -3.21
CA PRO A 37 -6.47 18.92 -4.65
C PRO A 37 -5.08 19.07 -5.30
N GLY A 38 -3.97 18.85 -4.56
CA GLY A 38 -2.63 18.91 -5.13
C GLY A 38 -2.21 17.69 -5.97
N ASN A 39 -0.97 17.71 -6.48
CA ASN A 39 -0.46 16.65 -7.37
C ASN A 39 -0.09 15.37 -6.59
N SER A 40 -0.98 14.38 -6.65
CA SER A 40 -0.78 13.03 -6.09
C SER A 40 -0.30 11.99 -7.12
N ARG A 41 0.07 12.41 -8.34
CA ARG A 41 0.45 11.48 -9.42
C ARG A 41 1.68 10.66 -9.05
N THR A 42 2.71 11.31 -8.49
CA THR A 42 3.97 10.64 -8.12
C THR A 42 3.75 9.52 -7.10
N ILE A 43 2.95 9.77 -6.05
CA ILE A 43 2.65 8.75 -5.04
C ILE A 43 1.75 7.65 -5.61
N ALA A 44 0.77 8.00 -6.45
CA ALA A 44 -0.09 7.02 -7.12
C ALA A 44 0.71 6.10 -8.07
N ASP A 45 1.70 6.64 -8.77
CA ASP A 45 2.63 5.88 -9.61
C ASP A 45 3.48 4.91 -8.79
N ALA A 46 4.04 5.36 -7.67
CA ALA A 46 4.83 4.53 -6.77
C ALA A 46 4.02 3.38 -6.14
N ILE A 47 2.80 3.66 -5.67
CA ILE A 47 1.89 2.64 -5.11
C ILE A 47 1.50 1.63 -6.18
N SER A 48 1.14 2.09 -7.38
CA SER A 48 0.80 1.21 -8.51
C SER A 48 1.96 0.28 -8.86
N ALA A 49 3.19 0.81 -8.94
CA ALA A 49 4.38 0.00 -9.19
C ALA A 49 4.65 -1.01 -8.05
N TYR A 50 4.44 -0.62 -6.79
CA TYR A 50 4.56 -1.53 -5.65
C TYR A 50 3.57 -2.70 -5.76
N LEU A 51 2.29 -2.41 -6.00
CA LEU A 51 1.24 -3.44 -6.11
C LEU A 51 1.55 -4.44 -7.23
N VAL A 52 1.92 -3.95 -8.41
CA VAL A 52 2.25 -4.81 -9.56
C VAL A 52 3.45 -5.72 -9.25
N ARG A 53 4.49 -5.22 -8.57
CA ARG A 53 5.62 -6.07 -8.13
C ARG A 53 5.23 -7.16 -7.14
N GLN A 54 4.17 -6.95 -6.36
CA GLN A 54 3.60 -7.97 -5.46
C GLN A 54 2.58 -8.90 -6.16
N GLY A 55 2.43 -8.78 -7.49
CA GLY A 55 1.45 -9.56 -8.25
C GLY A 55 0.00 -9.06 -8.11
N ILE A 56 -0.20 -7.85 -7.59
CA ILE A 56 -1.52 -7.24 -7.41
C ILE A 56 -1.78 -6.27 -8.56
N THR A 57 -2.89 -6.45 -9.27
CA THR A 57 -3.31 -5.54 -10.34
C THR A 57 -3.71 -4.18 -9.78
N SER A 58 -3.32 -3.09 -10.44
CA SER A 58 -3.69 -1.72 -10.07
C SER A 58 -4.28 -0.96 -11.26
N GLU A 59 -5.35 -0.22 -11.02
CA GLU A 59 -5.96 0.70 -11.99
C GLU A 59 -5.96 2.13 -11.44
N LYS A 60 -5.70 3.12 -12.29
CA LYS A 60 -5.77 4.54 -11.93
C LYS A 60 -7.02 5.15 -12.55
N LEU A 61 -7.93 5.60 -11.69
CA LEU A 61 -9.12 6.34 -12.10
C LEU A 61 -8.80 7.83 -12.08
N VAL A 62 -9.05 8.52 -13.19
CA VAL A 62 -8.93 9.97 -13.29
C VAL A 62 -10.34 10.52 -13.50
N ALA A 63 -10.78 11.43 -12.64
CA ALA A 63 -12.07 12.09 -12.82
C ALA A 63 -12.08 12.84 -14.18
N PRO A 64 -13.16 12.75 -14.96
CA PRO A 64 -13.30 13.59 -16.15
C PRO A 64 -13.23 15.06 -15.74
N GLY A 65 -12.40 15.82 -16.46
CA GLY A 65 -12.16 17.25 -16.23
C GLY A 65 -13.32 18.14 -16.64
#